data_AF-W1XPG2-F1
#
_entry.id   AF-W1XPG2-F1
#
_cell.length_a   1.000
_cell.length_b   1.000
_cell.length_c   1.000
_cell.angle_alpha   90.00
_cell.angle_beta   90.00
_cell.angle_gamma   90.00
#
_symmetry.space_group_name_H-M   'P 1'
#
loop_
_entity.id
_entity.type
_entity.pdbx_description
1 polymer ?
#
loop_
_entity_poly.entity_id
_entity_poly.type
_entity_poly.pdbx_seq_one_letter_code
_entity_poly.pdbx_strand_id
1 'polypeptide(L)'
;VVKNGRRGSLTCNLTIHGVQGHVAYPHLADNPVHRAAPFLNELVAIEWDQGNEFFPATSMQIANIQAGTGSNNVIPGELFVQFNFRFSTELTDEMIKAQVLALLEKHQLRYTV
;
A
#
# COMPACT_ATOMS: atom_id res chain seq x y z
N VAL A 1 -30.57 -13.30 -7.73
CA VAL A 1 -30.10 -12.61 -6.51
C VAL A 1 -30.30 -11.11 -6.71
N VAL A 2 -31.19 -10.49 -5.92
CA VAL A 2 -31.36 -9.03 -5.92
C VAL A 2 -30.26 -8.42 -5.06
N LYS A 3 -29.52 -7.44 -5.56
CA LYS A 3 -28.50 -6.72 -4.77
C LYS A 3 -29.13 -5.47 -4.15
N ASN A 4 -29.22 -5.43 -2.83
CA ASN A 4 -29.75 -4.31 -2.03
C ASN A 4 -28.67 -3.28 -1.60
N GLY A 5 -27.43 -3.44 -2.07
CA GLY A 5 -26.33 -2.52 -1.80
C GLY A 5 -25.07 -2.82 -2.61
N ARG A 6 -24.09 -1.91 -2.56
CA ARG A 6 -22.73 -2.11 -3.08
C ARG A 6 -21.71 -1.60 -2.08
N ARG A 7 -20.57 -2.30 -2.00
CA ARG A 7 -19.39 -1.84 -1.25
C ARG A 7 -18.86 -0.52 -1.82
N GLY A 8 -18.26 0.29 -0.97
CA GLY A 8 -17.47 1.45 -1.36
C GLY A 8 -16.23 1.04 -2.14
N SER A 9 -15.59 2.01 -2.80
CA SER A 9 -14.30 1.82 -3.48
C SER A 9 -13.36 2.98 -3.16
N LEU A 10 -12.19 2.68 -2.63
CA LEU A 10 -11.13 3.66 -2.36
C LEU A 10 -9.84 3.18 -3.00
N THR A 11 -9.24 4.00 -3.86
CA THR A 11 -7.94 3.71 -4.48
C THR A 11 -6.88 4.63 -3.89
N CYS A 12 -5.73 4.07 -3.52
CA CYS A 12 -4.56 4.81 -3.11
C CYS A 12 -3.46 4.64 -4.17
N ASN A 13 -2.82 5.74 -4.55
CA ASN A 13 -1.63 5.80 -5.39
C ASN A 13 -0.47 6.23 -4.50
N LEU A 14 0.31 5.29 -4.01
CA LEU A 14 1.39 5.52 -3.07
C LEU A 14 2.73 5.53 -3.80
N THR A 15 3.52 6.58 -3.62
CA THR A 15 4.94 6.60 -4.00
C THR A 15 5.79 6.66 -2.75
N ILE A 16 6.66 5.66 -2.56
CA ILE A 16 7.63 5.58 -1.47
C ILE A 16 9.00 6.04 -2.00
N HIS A 17 9.59 7.01 -1.31
CA HIS A 17 10.82 7.68 -1.71
C HIS A 17 12.05 7.04 -1.07
N GLY A 18 13.04 6.74 -1.89
CA GLY A 18 14.36 6.26 -1.51
C GLY A 18 15.46 7.22 -1.96
N VAL A 19 16.63 6.66 -2.28
CA VAL A 19 17.76 7.35 -2.91
C VAL A 19 18.39 6.38 -3.90
N GLN A 20 18.41 6.77 -5.19
CA GLN A 20 18.99 5.95 -6.25
C GLN A 20 20.50 5.82 -6.08
N GLY A 21 21.06 4.64 -6.38
CA GLY A 21 22.51 4.43 -6.37
C GLY A 21 22.93 3.12 -7.03
N HIS A 22 24.23 2.91 -7.21
CA HIS A 22 24.75 1.65 -7.74
C HIS A 22 24.61 0.53 -6.71
N VAL A 23 24.17 -0.66 -7.13
CA VAL A 23 23.86 -1.79 -6.23
C VAL A 23 25.07 -2.24 -5.38
N ALA A 24 26.29 -2.06 -5.88
CA ALA A 24 27.52 -2.39 -5.14
C ALA A 24 27.85 -1.41 -3.99
N TYR A 25 27.19 -0.25 -3.92
CA TYR A 25 27.41 0.76 -2.88
C TYR A 25 26.10 1.08 -2.15
N PRO A 26 25.44 0.10 -1.52
CA PRO A 26 24.12 0.29 -0.93
C PRO A 26 24.11 1.27 0.23
N HIS A 27 25.26 1.51 0.87
CA HIS A 27 25.42 2.48 1.96
C HIS A 27 25.35 3.95 1.49
N LEU A 28 25.41 4.21 0.17
CA LEU A 28 25.20 5.52 -0.44
C LEU A 28 23.78 5.68 -1.02
N ALA A 29 22.94 4.67 -0.86
CA ALA A 29 21.60 4.58 -1.41
C ALA A 29 20.59 4.25 -0.31
N ASP A 30 19.30 4.39 -0.62
CA ASP A 30 18.19 3.99 0.24
C ASP A 30 17.16 3.29 -0.62
N ASN A 31 17.09 1.96 -0.51
CA ASN A 31 16.26 1.15 -1.42
C ASN A 31 14.79 1.17 -0.94
N PRO A 32 13.88 1.85 -1.66
CA PRO A 32 12.49 2.00 -1.24
C PRO A 32 11.74 0.67 -1.24
N VAL A 33 12.15 -0.31 -2.08
CA VAL A 33 11.56 -1.66 -2.09
C VAL A 33 11.85 -2.39 -0.79
N HIS A 34 13.09 -2.32 -0.31
CA HIS A 34 13.48 -2.97 0.94
C HIS A 34 12.81 -2.30 2.15
N ARG A 35 12.73 -0.96 2.14
CA ARG A 35 12.04 -0.19 3.19
C ARG A 35 10.53 -0.52 3.24
N ALA A 36 9.89 -0.66 2.08
CA ALA A 36 8.46 -0.90 1.97
C ALA A 36 8.05 -2.35 2.27
N ALA A 37 8.95 -3.33 2.13
CA ALA A 37 8.64 -4.75 2.30
C ALA A 37 7.87 -5.08 3.61
N PRO A 38 8.29 -4.64 4.82
CA PRO A 38 7.55 -4.90 6.05
C PRO A 38 6.18 -4.19 6.09
N PHE A 39 6.07 -2.98 5.54
CA PHE A 39 4.79 -2.27 5.40
C PHE A 39 3.82 -3.03 4.50
N LEU A 40 4.27 -3.46 3.32
CA LEU A 40 3.43 -4.21 2.37
C LEU A 40 2.97 -5.54 2.95
N ASN A 41 3.86 -6.24 3.65
CA ASN A 41 3.50 -7.48 4.32
C ASN A 41 2.43 -7.27 5.41
N GLU A 42 2.55 -6.20 6.20
CA GLU A 42 1.52 -5.87 7.19
C GLU A 42 0.21 -5.45 6.52
N LEU A 43 0.28 -4.58 5.50
CA LEU A 43 -0.88 -4.07 4.77
C LEU A 43 -1.76 -5.20 4.21
N VAL A 44 -1.16 -6.22 3.58
CA VAL A 44 -1.89 -7.36 2.99
C VAL A 44 -2.40 -8.36 4.04
N ALA A 45 -1.83 -8.35 5.24
CA ALA A 45 -2.22 -9.24 6.33
C ALA A 45 -3.32 -8.67 7.23
N ILE A 46 -3.66 -7.38 7.08
CA ILE A 46 -4.71 -6.75 7.88
C ILE A 46 -6.08 -7.33 7.52
N GLU A 47 -6.75 -7.81 8.54
CA GLU A 47 -8.20 -7.97 8.53
C GLU A 47 -8.84 -6.62 8.83
N TRP A 48 -9.53 -6.07 7.85
CA TRP A 48 -10.05 -4.69 7.91
C TRP A 48 -11.37 -4.60 8.67
N ASP A 49 -12.23 -5.60 8.48
CA ASP A 49 -13.44 -5.84 9.26
C ASP A 49 -13.86 -7.30 9.04
N GLN A 50 -14.93 -7.73 9.72
CA GLN A 50 -15.52 -9.06 9.58
C GLN A 50 -16.80 -9.06 8.69
N GLY A 51 -17.07 -7.95 8.00
CA GLY A 51 -18.33 -7.70 7.33
C GLY A 51 -19.52 -7.68 8.30
N ASN A 52 -20.72 -7.84 7.73
CA ASN A 52 -21.98 -7.89 8.48
C ASN A 52 -23.05 -8.66 7.68
N GLU A 53 -24.32 -8.61 8.13
CA GLU A 53 -25.45 -9.29 7.49
C GLU A 53 -25.64 -8.90 6.00
N PHE A 54 -25.25 -7.68 5.63
CA PHE A 54 -25.50 -7.11 4.29
C PHE A 54 -24.27 -7.13 3.39
N PHE A 55 -23.07 -7.06 3.95
CA PHE A 55 -21.82 -6.94 3.20
C PHE A 55 -20.77 -7.95 3.66
N PRO A 56 -20.06 -8.61 2.72
CA PRO A 56 -18.86 -9.34 3.09
C PRO A 56 -17.79 -8.39 3.60
N ALA A 57 -16.76 -8.97 4.22
CA ALA A 57 -15.64 -8.21 4.76
C ALA A 57 -14.99 -7.26 3.74
N THR A 58 -14.45 -6.15 4.24
CA THR A 58 -13.63 -5.23 3.47
C THR A 58 -12.41 -5.97 2.92
N SER A 59 -12.16 -5.78 1.62
CA SER A 59 -11.02 -6.39 0.93
C SER A 59 -10.10 -5.32 0.36
N MET A 60 -8.80 -5.42 0.64
CA MET A 60 -7.75 -4.60 0.05
C MET A 60 -6.93 -5.44 -0.93
N GLN A 61 -6.62 -4.89 -2.11
CA GLN A 61 -5.79 -5.56 -3.13
C GLN A 61 -4.78 -4.58 -3.73
N ILE A 62 -3.52 -5.00 -3.84
CA ILE A 62 -2.51 -4.29 -4.64
C ILE A 62 -2.78 -4.57 -6.11
N ALA A 63 -3.08 -3.52 -6.87
CA ALA A 63 -3.39 -3.60 -8.30
C ALA A 63 -2.16 -3.37 -9.18
N ASN A 64 -1.24 -2.50 -8.73
CA ASN A 64 -0.02 -2.18 -9.46
C ASN A 64 1.15 -2.01 -8.48
N ILE A 65 2.34 -2.47 -8.88
CA ILE A 65 3.58 -2.26 -8.16
C ILE A 65 4.73 -2.10 -9.15
N GLN A 66 5.49 -1.01 -9.05
CA GLN A 66 6.57 -0.70 -9.98
C GLN A 66 7.74 -0.01 -9.27
N ALA A 67 8.94 -0.51 -9.50
CA ALA A 67 10.20 0.12 -9.10
C ALA A 67 11.31 -0.30 -10.06
N GLY A 68 12.36 0.51 -10.17
CA GLY A 68 13.52 0.21 -11.00
C GLY A 68 13.57 1.04 -12.28
N THR A 69 14.77 1.12 -12.85
CA THR A 69 15.05 1.85 -14.09
C THR A 69 15.17 0.91 -15.30
N GLY A 70 15.02 -0.40 -15.09
CA GLY A 70 15.35 -1.45 -16.05
C GLY A 70 16.81 -1.93 -15.98
N SER A 71 17.71 -1.17 -15.34
CA SER A 71 19.08 -1.60 -15.09
C SER A 71 19.16 -2.59 -13.92
N ASN A 72 19.98 -3.63 -14.05
CA ASN A 72 20.17 -4.65 -13.02
C ASN A 72 21.19 -4.26 -11.92
N ASN A 73 21.89 -3.14 -12.09
CA ASN A 73 22.94 -2.68 -11.19
C ASN A 73 22.62 -1.32 -10.53
N VAL A 74 21.36 -0.87 -10.60
CA VAL A 74 20.89 0.39 -10.01
C VAL A 74 19.77 0.10 -9.00
N ILE A 75 19.95 0.56 -7.76
CA ILE A 75 18.91 0.62 -6.74
C ILE A 75 17.95 1.76 -7.11
N PRO A 76 16.62 1.55 -7.15
CA PRO A 76 15.68 2.60 -7.53
C PRO A 76 15.60 3.74 -6.52
N GLY A 77 15.28 4.94 -7.00
CA GLY A 77 15.01 6.11 -6.15
C GLY A 77 13.58 6.16 -5.60
N GLU A 78 12.65 5.39 -6.17
CA GLU A 78 11.25 5.35 -5.75
C GLU A 78 10.60 3.97 -5.98
N LEU A 79 9.53 3.70 -5.26
CA LEU A 79 8.62 2.58 -5.44
C LEU A 79 7.20 3.12 -5.54
N PHE A 80 6.52 2.84 -6.65
CA PHE A 80 5.10 3.11 -6.80
C PHE A 80 4.28 1.86 -6.46
N VAL A 81 3.21 2.04 -5.70
CA VAL A 81 2.23 1.01 -5.32
C VAL A 81 0.83 1.58 -5.44
N GLN A 82 -0.02 0.94 -6.24
CA GLN A 82 -1.45 1.24 -6.27
C GLN A 82 -2.22 0.10 -5.61
N PHE A 83 -3.09 0.42 -4.66
CA PHE A 83 -3.99 -0.54 -4.04
C PHE A 83 -5.40 0.00 -3.94
N ASN A 84 -6.37 -0.90 -3.99
CA ASN A 84 -7.79 -0.60 -3.94
C ASN A 84 -8.47 -1.35 -2.80
N PHE A 85 -9.34 -0.64 -2.09
CA PHE A 85 -10.27 -1.18 -1.13
C PHE A 85 -11.64 -1.32 -1.76
N ARG A 86 -12.27 -2.47 -1.55
CA ARG A 86 -13.72 -2.62 -1.64
C ARG A 86 -14.26 -2.81 -0.23
N PHE A 87 -14.80 -1.73 0.34
CA PHE A 87 -15.09 -1.65 1.77
C PHE A 87 -16.57 -1.74 2.11
N SER A 88 -16.86 -2.39 3.24
CA SER A 88 -18.19 -2.57 3.80
C SER A 88 -18.68 -1.29 4.52
N THR A 89 -19.83 -1.35 5.18
CA THR A 89 -20.31 -0.24 6.04
C THR A 89 -19.66 -0.20 7.42
N GLU A 90 -18.87 -1.21 7.79
CA GLU A 90 -18.13 -1.24 9.06
C GLU A 90 -16.98 -0.21 9.07
N LEU A 91 -16.56 0.26 7.89
CA LEU A 91 -15.49 1.23 7.72
C LEU A 91 -15.95 2.43 6.89
N THR A 92 -15.40 3.60 7.20
CA THR A 92 -15.44 4.77 6.31
C THR A 92 -14.11 4.93 5.58
N ASP A 93 -14.10 5.74 4.52
CA ASP A 93 -12.85 6.03 3.82
C ASP A 93 -11.87 6.83 4.69
N GLU A 94 -12.34 7.66 5.62
CA GLU A 94 -11.47 8.32 6.61
C GLU A 94 -10.78 7.32 7.55
N MET A 95 -11.51 6.30 8.03
CA MET A 95 -10.92 5.26 8.89
C MET A 95 -9.83 4.48 8.15
N ILE A 96 -10.10 4.10 6.89
CA ILE A 96 -9.13 3.40 6.06
C ILE A 96 -7.89 4.27 5.80
N LYS A 97 -8.08 5.55 5.44
CA LYS A 97 -6.98 6.50 5.22
C LYS A 97 -6.15 6.65 6.49
N ALA A 98 -6.79 6.87 7.64
CA ALA A 98 -6.10 7.05 8.90
C ALA A 98 -5.25 5.81 9.28
N GLN A 99 -5.79 4.61 9.11
CA GLN A 99 -5.06 3.37 9.39
C GLN A 99 -3.88 3.19 8.44
N VAL A 100 -4.05 3.44 7.13
CA VAL A 100 -2.94 3.38 6.14
C VAL A 100 -1.85 4.39 6.47
N LEU A 101 -2.20 5.63 6.83
CA LEU A 101 -1.22 6.65 7.24
C LEU A 101 -0.48 6.23 8.51
N ALA A 102 -1.17 5.69 9.50
CA ALA A 102 -0.55 5.16 10.72
C ALA A 102 0.41 3.99 10.44
N LEU A 103 0.09 3.12 9.48
CA LEU A 103 1.00 2.06 9.01
C LEU A 103 2.25 2.64 8.34
N LEU A 104 2.09 3.62 7.45
CA LEU A 104 3.22 4.27 6.79
C LEU A 104 4.16 4.96 7.80
N GLU A 105 3.60 5.63 8.81
CA GLU A 105 4.35 6.25 9.90
C GLU A 105 5.05 5.22 10.79
N LYS A 106 4.36 4.14 11.18
CA LYS A 106 4.92 3.02 11.96
C LYS A 106 6.18 2.44 11.31
N HIS A 107 6.16 2.30 9.98
CA HIS A 107 7.31 1.80 9.20
C HIS A 107 8.32 2.89 8.80
N GLN A 108 8.11 4.13 9.25
CA GLN A 108 9.00 5.27 9.02
C GLN A 108 9.34 5.46 7.54
N LEU A 109 8.32 5.39 6.68
CA LEU A 109 8.45 5.55 5.25
C LEU A 109 8.37 7.03 4.87
N ARG A 110 9.19 7.45 3.90
CA ARG A 110 9.03 8.74 3.21
C ARG A 110 8.14 8.51 2.01
N TYR A 111 7.04 9.24 1.87
CA TYR A 111 6.05 8.93 0.84
C TYR A 111 5.27 10.14 0.33
N THR A 112 4.55 9.93 -0.77
CA THR A 112 3.49 10.79 -1.31
C THR A 112 2.26 9.93 -1.61
N VAL A 113 1.07 10.43 -1.30
CA VAL A 113 -0.24 9.79 -1.53
C VAL A 113 -1.22 10.74 -2.20
#